data_AF-A0A259HIJ9-F1
#
_entry.id   AF-A0A259HIJ9-F1
#
_cell.length_a   1.000
_cell.length_b   1.000
_cell.length_c   1.000
_cell.angle_alpha   90.00
_cell.angle_beta   90.00
_cell.angle_gamma   90.00
#
_symmetry.space_group_name_H-M   'P 1'
#
loop_
_entity.id
_entity.type
_entity.pdbx_description
1 polymer ?
#
loop_
_entity_poly.entity_id
_entity_poly.type
_entity_poly.pdbx_seq_one_letter_code
_entity_poly.pdbx_strand_id
1 'polypeptide(L)'
;MNETHGAAHGGGCCGSHGAAKSAAGVKDPVCGMTVDPATTAHHAEYGGESYHFCSAGCRAKFIADPERYLGPPAPPVAVPEGTIWTCPMHPEIRQDHPGSCPMCGMALEPATVTADSGPSHELVDFTRRFWVGLVLALPVLILEMGAHLFPVIHRLVPMSISVWIQFVLATPVVLWAGWPFFERGWASLKTRNLNMFTLIAMGTGVAWIYSVVATLAPQVFPPAFRGEDGMVAVYFEAAAVITVLVLLGQVLELRARERTSGA
;
A
#
# COMPACT_ATOMS: atom_id res chain seq x y z
N MET A 1 -16.42 58.21 37.89
CA MET A 1 -16.07 58.66 36.53
C MET A 1 -14.89 57.81 36.08
N ASN A 2 -15.06 57.09 34.95
CA ASN A 2 -14.16 56.13 34.27
C ASN A 2 -13.82 54.85 35.06
N GLU A 3 -14.22 53.62 34.71
CA GLU A 3 -14.23 52.88 33.42
C GLU A 3 -12.87 52.84 32.70
N THR A 4 -12.23 51.67 32.69
CA THR A 4 -11.88 50.90 31.46
C THR A 4 -11.24 49.54 31.79
N HIS A 5 -11.49 48.61 30.87
CA HIS A 5 -11.29 47.15 30.90
C HIS A 5 -9.85 46.67 30.69
N GLY A 6 -9.58 45.41 31.06
CA GLY A 6 -8.43 44.67 30.55
C GLY A 6 -8.32 43.24 31.11
N ALA A 7 -8.90 42.26 30.42
CA ALA A 7 -8.74 40.83 30.68
C ALA A 7 -7.39 40.32 30.16
N ALA A 8 -6.72 39.44 30.92
CA ALA A 8 -5.67 38.57 30.40
C ALA A 8 -5.64 37.25 31.20
N HIS A 9 -5.96 36.16 30.51
CA HIS A 9 -5.90 34.78 30.99
C HIS A 9 -4.43 34.32 31.09
N GLY A 10 -3.96 34.06 32.31
CA GLY A 10 -2.70 33.39 32.60
C GLY A 10 -2.88 31.87 32.59
N GLY A 11 -2.05 31.20 31.80
CA GLY A 11 -2.12 29.76 31.53
C GLY A 11 -1.60 28.84 32.64
N GLY A 12 -1.78 27.55 32.39
CA GLY A 12 -1.19 26.48 33.20
C GLY A 12 -1.97 25.17 33.15
N CYS A 13 -2.19 24.58 31.97
CA CYS A 13 -2.61 23.17 31.86
C CYS A 13 -1.41 22.30 31.48
N CYS A 14 -0.59 21.94 32.46
CA CYS A 14 0.43 20.90 32.33
C CYS A 14 -0.23 19.52 32.47
N GLY A 15 -0.77 19.01 31.35
CA GLY A 15 -1.19 17.62 31.21
C GLY A 15 0.03 16.70 31.16
N SER A 16 0.35 16.11 32.31
CA SER A 16 1.26 14.97 32.45
C SER A 16 0.66 13.75 31.74
N HIS A 17 1.08 13.47 30.50
CA HIS A 17 0.90 12.14 29.90
C HIS A 17 2.04 11.22 30.30
N GLY A 18 1.98 10.79 31.57
CA GLY A 18 2.72 9.65 32.08
C GLY A 18 1.83 8.41 32.07
N ALA A 19 2.25 7.42 31.28
CA ALA A 19 1.99 5.99 31.39
C ALA A 19 0.54 5.46 31.28
N ALA A 20 0.33 4.61 30.27
CA ALA A 20 -0.02 3.20 30.52
C ALA A 20 0.05 2.40 29.21
N LYS A 21 1.11 1.59 29.07
CA LYS A 21 1.06 0.40 28.23
C LYS A 21 0.08 -0.58 28.88
N SER A 22 -1.03 -0.84 28.21
CA SER A 22 -1.72 -2.13 28.05
C SER A 22 -3.21 -1.89 27.86
N ALA A 23 -3.65 -1.85 26.61
CA ALA A 23 -5.02 -2.15 26.26
C ALA A 23 -4.94 -3.15 25.11
N ALA A 24 -5.46 -4.36 25.33
CA ALA A 24 -5.59 -5.36 24.29
C ALA A 24 -6.38 -4.73 23.14
N GLY A 25 -5.69 -4.41 22.05
CA GLY A 25 -6.34 -3.78 20.91
C GLY A 25 -7.40 -4.71 20.35
N VAL A 26 -8.61 -4.19 20.18
CA VAL A 26 -9.75 -4.92 19.64
C VAL A 26 -9.72 -4.77 18.12
N LYS A 27 -10.02 -5.86 17.38
CA LYS A 27 -10.02 -5.81 15.92
C LYS A 27 -11.31 -5.15 15.42
N ASP A 28 -11.17 -4.20 14.50
CA ASP A 28 -12.26 -3.66 13.71
C ASP A 28 -12.86 -4.79 12.83
N PRO A 29 -14.15 -5.14 12.97
CA PRO A 29 -14.78 -6.24 12.21
C PRO A 29 -14.82 -6.02 10.69
N VAL A 30 -14.72 -4.76 10.23
CA VAL A 30 -14.88 -4.42 8.81
C VAL A 30 -13.56 -4.48 8.06
N CYS A 31 -12.46 -4.03 8.68
CA CYS A 31 -11.15 -3.93 8.02
C CYS A 31 -10.05 -4.76 8.68
N GLY A 32 -10.29 -5.34 9.86
CA GLY A 32 -9.33 -6.15 10.60
C GLY A 32 -8.21 -5.38 11.29
N MET A 33 -8.25 -4.05 11.28
CA MET A 33 -7.26 -3.19 11.95
C MET A 33 -7.42 -3.28 13.47
N THR A 34 -6.31 -3.37 14.20
CA THR A 34 -6.31 -3.32 15.66
C THR A 34 -6.55 -1.89 16.13
N VAL A 35 -7.64 -1.68 16.86
CA VAL A 35 -8.07 -0.38 17.39
C VAL A 35 -7.97 -0.43 18.91
N ASP A 36 -7.52 0.67 19.51
CA ASP A 36 -7.58 0.84 20.94
C ASP A 36 -9.00 1.33 21.34
N PRO A 37 -9.75 0.54 22.13
CA PRO A 37 -11.09 0.89 22.56
C PRO A 37 -11.21 2.22 23.30
N ALA A 38 -10.15 2.67 23.97
CA ALA A 38 -10.16 3.87 24.81
C ALA A 38 -9.91 5.17 24.03
N THR A 39 -9.36 5.08 22.82
CA THR A 39 -8.91 6.26 22.04
C THR A 39 -9.68 6.47 20.75
N THR A 40 -10.38 5.45 20.24
CA THR A 40 -11.22 5.63 19.05
C THR A 40 -12.44 6.49 19.35
N ALA A 41 -12.82 7.35 18.41
CA ALA A 41 -14.08 8.10 18.46
C ALA A 41 -15.24 7.35 17.78
N HIS A 42 -14.98 6.16 17.22
CA HIS A 42 -15.90 5.47 16.34
C HIS A 42 -16.36 4.16 16.98
N HIS A 43 -17.59 4.18 17.50
CA HIS A 43 -18.25 3.04 18.15
C HIS A 43 -19.64 2.77 17.56
N ALA A 44 -20.08 1.53 17.62
CA ALA A 44 -21.45 1.14 17.34
C ALA A 44 -21.85 -0.03 18.26
N GLU A 45 -23.10 -0.03 18.71
CA GLU A 45 -23.66 -1.13 19.46
C GLU A 45 -24.52 -2.01 18.54
N TYR A 46 -24.34 -3.32 18.63
CA TYR A 46 -25.16 -4.29 17.92
C TYR A 46 -25.26 -5.59 18.72
N GLY A 47 -26.47 -6.14 18.88
CA GLY A 47 -26.70 -7.38 19.64
C GLY A 47 -26.34 -7.31 21.13
N GLY A 48 -26.23 -6.10 21.70
CA GLY A 48 -25.82 -5.90 23.10
C GLY A 48 -24.31 -5.85 23.33
N GLU A 49 -23.50 -5.93 22.26
CA GLU A 49 -22.04 -5.77 22.31
C GLU A 49 -21.61 -4.44 21.66
N SER A 50 -20.58 -3.82 22.24
CA SER A 50 -19.96 -2.59 21.72
C SER A 50 -18.81 -2.92 20.79
N TYR A 51 -18.88 -2.42 19.55
CA TYR A 51 -17.86 -2.58 18.52
C TYR A 51 -17.08 -1.29 18.30
N HIS A 52 -15.78 -1.44 18.06
CA HIS A 52 -14.80 -0.35 17.91
C HIS A 52 -14.24 -0.32 16.49
N PHE A 53 -14.23 0.86 15.87
CA PHE A 53 -13.85 1.03 14.46
C PHE A 53 -12.65 1.94 14.31
N CYS A 54 -11.84 1.71 13.26
CA CYS A 54 -10.68 2.53 12.94
C CYS A 54 -11.05 3.88 12.30
N SER A 55 -12.26 3.99 11.74
CA SER A 55 -12.72 5.15 10.98
C SER A 55 -14.25 5.23 10.93
N ALA A 56 -14.75 6.44 10.67
CA ALA A 56 -16.17 6.68 10.40
C ALA A 56 -16.70 5.82 9.23
N GLY A 57 -15.85 5.54 8.23
CA GLY A 57 -16.21 4.69 7.09
C GLY A 57 -16.43 3.23 7.46
N CYS A 58 -15.59 2.67 8.34
CA CYS A 58 -15.77 1.29 8.82
C CYS A 58 -17.03 1.19 9.70
N ARG A 59 -17.26 2.17 10.59
CA ARG A 59 -18.50 2.26 11.37
C ARG A 59 -19.74 2.32 10.47
N ALA A 60 -19.74 3.15 9.43
CA ALA A 60 -20.90 3.30 8.54
C ALA A 60 -21.22 1.99 7.79
N LYS A 61 -20.19 1.28 7.32
CA LYS A 61 -20.35 -0.03 6.65
C LYS A 61 -20.89 -1.10 7.60
N PHE A 62 -20.38 -1.13 8.83
CA PHE A 62 -20.87 -2.06 9.85
C PHE A 62 -22.33 -1.81 10.18
N ILE A 63 -22.75 -0.56 10.37
CA ILE A 63 -24.15 -0.22 10.65
C ILE A 63 -25.07 -0.58 9.48
N ALA A 64 -24.57 -0.50 8.25
CA ALA A 64 -25.34 -0.80 7.05
C ALA A 64 -25.63 -2.31 6.89
N ASP A 65 -24.70 -3.18 7.28
CA ASP A 65 -24.85 -4.64 7.20
C ASP A 65 -24.03 -5.35 8.30
N PRO A 66 -24.51 -5.37 9.57
CA PRO A 66 -23.74 -5.91 10.69
C PRO A 66 -23.55 -7.43 10.62
N GLU A 67 -24.56 -8.16 10.14
CA GLU A 67 -24.57 -9.63 10.08
C GLU A 67 -23.45 -10.16 9.17
N ARG A 68 -23.14 -9.44 8.09
CA ARG A 68 -22.01 -9.74 7.19
C ARG A 68 -20.66 -9.77 7.89
N TYR A 69 -20.47 -8.97 8.94
CA TYR A 69 -19.18 -8.83 9.64
C TYR A 69 -19.11 -9.61 10.96
N LEU A 70 -20.27 -9.97 11.54
CA LEU A 70 -20.37 -10.69 12.82
C LEU A 70 -20.69 -12.16 12.67
N GLY A 71 -21.17 -12.60 11.51
CA GLY A 71 -21.39 -14.01 11.25
C GLY A 71 -20.10 -14.82 11.33
N PRO A 72 -20.19 -16.16 11.56
CA PRO A 72 -19.06 -17.04 11.26
C PRO A 72 -18.56 -16.71 9.85
N PRO A 73 -17.23 -16.68 9.59
CA PRO A 73 -16.70 -16.37 8.28
C PRO A 73 -17.52 -17.17 7.29
N ALA A 74 -18.22 -16.46 6.38
CA ALA A 74 -19.10 -17.09 5.41
C ALA A 74 -18.32 -18.30 4.90
N PRO A 75 -18.84 -19.54 5.09
CA PRO A 75 -18.10 -20.73 4.69
C PRO A 75 -17.61 -20.42 3.29
N PRO A 76 -16.28 -20.53 3.02
CA PRO A 76 -15.72 -20.15 1.73
C PRO A 76 -16.65 -20.74 0.72
N VAL A 77 -17.35 -19.87 -0.03
CA VAL A 77 -18.54 -20.24 -0.83
C VAL A 77 -18.22 -21.60 -1.38
N ALA A 78 -18.95 -22.62 -0.92
CA ALA A 78 -18.58 -24.00 -1.20
C ALA A 78 -18.71 -24.15 -2.70
N VAL A 79 -17.62 -23.88 -3.39
CA VAL A 79 -17.51 -23.94 -4.84
C VAL A 79 -17.79 -25.40 -5.12
N PRO A 80 -18.86 -25.72 -5.87
CA PRO A 80 -19.19 -27.10 -6.17
C PRO A 80 -17.92 -27.85 -6.57
N GLU A 81 -17.69 -29.05 -6.01
CA GLU A 81 -16.56 -29.87 -6.42
C GLU A 81 -16.60 -30.03 -7.94
N GLY A 82 -15.52 -29.60 -8.62
CA GLY A 82 -15.46 -29.50 -10.09
C GLY A 82 -15.70 -28.10 -10.67
N THR A 83 -15.74 -27.04 -9.85
CA THR A 83 -15.76 -25.67 -10.40
C THR A 83 -14.47 -25.39 -11.15
N ILE A 84 -14.60 -25.12 -12.45
CA ILE A 84 -13.48 -24.74 -13.32
C ILE A 84 -13.13 -23.28 -13.01
N TRP A 85 -11.90 -23.02 -12.62
CA TRP A 85 -11.31 -21.71 -12.44
C TRP A 85 -10.63 -21.24 -13.72
N THR A 86 -10.89 -20.02 -14.14
CA THR A 86 -10.34 -19.46 -15.38
C THR A 86 -9.71 -18.10 -15.17
N CYS A 87 -8.75 -17.76 -16.03
CA CYS A 87 -8.12 -16.45 -16.01
C CYS A 87 -8.96 -15.50 -16.86
N PRO A 88 -9.41 -14.34 -16.33
CA PRO A 88 -10.19 -13.37 -17.09
C PRO A 88 -9.52 -12.88 -18.38
N MET A 89 -8.19 -12.88 -18.43
CA MET A 89 -7.40 -12.49 -19.59
C MET A 89 -7.00 -13.66 -20.50
N HIS A 90 -7.05 -14.89 -19.99
CA HIS A 90 -6.67 -16.09 -20.74
C HIS A 90 -7.74 -17.17 -20.50
N PRO A 91 -8.90 -17.08 -21.18
CA PRO A 91 -10.03 -18.01 -20.97
C PRO A 91 -9.69 -19.47 -21.27
N GLU A 92 -8.61 -19.70 -22.03
CA GLU A 92 -8.03 -21.00 -22.35
C GLU A 92 -7.44 -21.69 -21.11
N ILE A 93 -7.06 -20.92 -20.09
CA ILE A 93 -6.60 -21.45 -18.81
C ILE A 93 -7.82 -21.87 -18.00
N ARG A 94 -7.97 -23.18 -17.80
CA ARG A 94 -8.99 -23.82 -16.98
C ARG A 94 -8.31 -24.71 -15.95
N GLN A 95 -8.45 -24.38 -14.67
CA GLN A 95 -7.91 -25.15 -13.54
C GLN A 95 -9.05 -25.63 -12.65
N ASP A 96 -8.83 -26.67 -11.87
CA ASP A 96 -9.79 -27.23 -10.91
C ASP A 96 -9.65 -26.61 -9.50
N HIS A 97 -8.70 -25.70 -9.31
CA HIS A 97 -8.41 -25.04 -8.04
C HIS A 97 -8.26 -23.52 -8.19
N PRO A 98 -8.51 -22.73 -7.13
CA PRO A 98 -8.11 -21.33 -7.08
C PRO A 98 -6.59 -21.20 -7.14
N GLY A 99 -6.08 -20.11 -7.67
CA GLY A 99 -4.65 -19.89 -7.78
C GLY A 99 -4.28 -18.75 -8.71
N SER A 100 -3.00 -18.65 -9.03
CA SER A 100 -2.51 -17.68 -10.01
C SER A 100 -2.43 -18.30 -11.40
N CYS A 101 -2.86 -17.55 -12.40
CA CYS A 101 -2.77 -17.93 -13.80
C CYS A 101 -1.30 -18.20 -14.20
N PRO A 102 -0.98 -19.37 -14.79
CA PRO A 102 0.38 -19.73 -15.17
C PRO A 102 0.92 -18.89 -16.34
N MET A 103 0.06 -18.18 -17.07
CA MET A 103 0.48 -17.29 -18.16
C MET A 103 0.74 -15.85 -17.73
N CYS A 104 -0.17 -15.25 -16.95
CA CYS A 104 -0.08 -13.83 -16.60
C CYS A 104 0.02 -13.52 -15.11
N GLY A 105 -0.12 -14.53 -14.25
CA GLY A 105 -0.03 -14.38 -12.80
C GLY A 105 -1.21 -13.66 -12.14
N MET A 106 -2.28 -13.32 -12.87
CA MET A 106 -3.54 -12.85 -12.29
C MET A 106 -4.23 -13.97 -11.50
N ALA A 107 -5.02 -13.62 -10.49
CA ALA A 107 -5.85 -14.59 -9.78
C ALA A 107 -6.85 -15.24 -10.75
N LEU A 108 -7.04 -16.55 -10.62
CA LEU A 108 -8.10 -17.27 -11.32
C LEU A 108 -9.43 -16.99 -10.64
N GLU A 109 -10.48 -16.85 -11.44
CA GLU A 109 -11.86 -16.65 -11.01
C GLU A 109 -12.69 -17.88 -11.37
N PRO A 110 -13.73 -18.24 -10.61
CA PRO A 110 -14.59 -19.36 -10.97
C PRO A 110 -15.31 -19.05 -12.29
N ALA A 111 -15.26 -19.99 -13.24
CA ALA A 111 -15.87 -19.84 -14.57
C ALA A 111 -17.40 -19.74 -14.50
N THR A 112 -18.00 -20.17 -13.39
CA THR A 112 -19.40 -19.91 -13.07
C THR A 112 -19.50 -18.60 -12.30
N VAL A 113 -20.15 -17.60 -12.91
CA VAL A 113 -20.40 -16.28 -12.32
C VAL A 113 -21.25 -16.44 -11.06
N THR A 114 -20.61 -16.44 -9.89
CA THR A 114 -21.31 -16.18 -8.62
C THR A 114 -21.37 -14.67 -8.44
N ALA A 115 -22.51 -14.08 -8.80
CA ALA A 115 -22.88 -12.73 -8.40
C ALA A 115 -22.95 -12.67 -6.86
N ASP A 116 -22.47 -11.58 -6.28
CA ASP A 116 -22.35 -11.31 -4.83
C ASP A 116 -21.18 -11.96 -4.10
N SER A 117 -19.98 -11.44 -4.38
CA SER A 117 -18.99 -11.22 -3.32
C SER A 117 -18.78 -9.70 -3.20
N GLY A 118 -18.46 -9.20 -2.00
CA GLY A 118 -18.23 -7.76 -1.78
C GLY A 118 -17.02 -7.25 -2.56
N PRO A 119 -16.51 -6.01 -2.31
CA PRO A 119 -15.32 -5.53 -3.02
C PRO A 119 -14.22 -6.59 -2.96
N SER A 120 -13.67 -6.96 -4.13
CA SER A 120 -12.73 -8.07 -4.22
C SER A 120 -11.56 -7.83 -3.27
N HIS A 121 -11.17 -8.85 -2.51
CA HIS A 121 -10.05 -8.74 -1.57
C HIS A 121 -8.76 -8.28 -2.27
N GLU A 122 -8.63 -8.56 -3.58
CA GLU A 122 -7.55 -8.09 -4.44
C GLU A 122 -7.61 -6.57 -4.67
N LEU A 123 -8.76 -5.99 -5.01
CA LEU A 123 -8.89 -4.54 -5.18
C LEU A 123 -8.58 -3.79 -3.88
N VAL A 124 -9.01 -4.31 -2.73
CA VAL A 124 -8.69 -3.70 -1.43
C VAL A 124 -7.18 -3.75 -1.14
N ASP A 125 -6.53 -4.88 -1.40
CA ASP A 125 -5.08 -5.03 -1.20
C ASP A 125 -4.27 -4.10 -2.12
N PHE A 126 -4.57 -4.08 -3.42
CA PHE A 126 -3.90 -3.19 -4.38
C PHE A 126 -4.15 -1.72 -4.09
N THR A 127 -5.38 -1.34 -3.69
CA THR A 127 -5.70 0.04 -3.32
C THR A 127 -4.93 0.49 -2.08
N ARG A 128 -4.79 -0.40 -1.08
CA ARG A 128 -4.02 -0.11 0.13
C ARG A 128 -2.53 0.05 -0.20
N ARG A 129 -1.94 -0.87 -0.97
CA ARG A 129 -0.53 -0.79 -1.40
C ARG A 129 -0.28 0.47 -2.23
N PHE A 130 -1.20 0.85 -3.10
CA PHE A 130 -1.14 2.10 -3.86
C PHE A 130 -1.06 3.32 -2.94
N TRP A 131 -1.99 3.48 -1.98
CA TRP A 131 -2.01 4.66 -1.12
C TRP A 131 -0.78 4.74 -0.20
N VAL A 132 -0.38 3.63 0.41
CA VAL A 132 0.83 3.58 1.23
C VAL A 132 2.06 3.88 0.38
N GLY A 133 2.15 3.27 -0.81
CA GLY A 133 3.24 3.50 -1.75
C GLY A 133 3.31 4.97 -2.20
N LEU A 134 2.17 5.58 -2.51
CA LEU A 134 2.08 6.98 -2.93
C LEU A 134 2.56 7.94 -1.84
N VAL A 135 2.13 7.73 -0.60
CA VAL A 135 2.54 8.57 0.55
C VAL A 135 4.06 8.49 0.77
N LEU A 136 4.66 7.33 0.58
CA LEU A 136 6.11 7.13 0.74
C LEU A 136 6.92 7.61 -0.48
N ALA A 137 6.40 7.44 -1.69
CA ALA A 137 7.08 7.84 -2.93
C ALA A 137 7.04 9.36 -3.15
N LEU A 138 6.02 10.06 -2.65
CA LEU A 138 5.86 11.50 -2.87
C LEU A 138 7.00 12.33 -2.26
N PRO A 139 7.46 12.10 -1.01
CA PRO A 139 8.67 12.73 -0.49
C PRO A 139 9.93 12.39 -1.29
N VAL A 140 10.07 11.15 -1.78
CA VAL A 140 11.22 10.73 -2.60
C VAL A 140 11.27 11.54 -3.90
N LEU A 141 10.12 11.67 -4.58
CA LEU A 141 9.97 12.48 -5.80
C LEU A 141 10.31 13.95 -5.54
N ILE A 142 9.82 14.51 -4.43
CA ILE A 142 10.11 15.90 -4.05
C ILE A 142 11.59 16.11 -3.74
N LEU A 143 12.25 15.16 -3.08
CA LEU A 143 13.67 15.27 -2.76
C LEU A 143 14.54 15.26 -4.02
N GLU A 144 14.25 14.38 -4.98
CA GLU A 144 15.06 14.24 -6.19
C GLU A 144 14.80 15.35 -7.22
N MET A 145 13.52 15.60 -7.54
CA MET A 145 13.15 16.64 -8.52
C MET A 145 13.17 18.05 -7.91
N GLY A 146 12.80 18.19 -6.64
CA GLY A 146 12.77 19.48 -5.95
C GLY A 146 14.15 20.06 -5.70
N ALA A 147 15.18 19.22 -5.53
CA ALA A 147 16.56 19.68 -5.41
C ALA A 147 17.03 20.44 -6.66
N HIS A 148 16.62 20.00 -7.86
CA HIS A 148 16.93 20.66 -9.12
C HIS A 148 16.08 21.92 -9.38
N LEU A 149 14.81 21.93 -8.94
CA LEU A 149 13.88 23.03 -9.18
C LEU A 149 14.00 24.17 -8.14
N PHE A 150 14.39 23.86 -6.91
CA PHE A 150 14.48 24.81 -5.81
C PHE A 150 15.88 24.77 -5.17
N PRO A 151 16.78 25.71 -5.49
CA PRO A 151 18.13 25.78 -4.93
C PRO A 151 18.17 25.88 -3.40
N VAL A 152 17.05 26.26 -2.79
CA VAL A 152 16.85 26.32 -1.32
C VAL A 152 16.88 24.92 -0.69
N ILE A 153 16.42 23.89 -1.40
CA ILE A 153 16.38 22.51 -0.89
C ILE A 153 17.79 21.95 -0.74
N HIS A 154 18.68 22.21 -1.70
CA HIS A 154 20.11 21.83 -1.59
C HIS A 154 20.83 22.51 -0.41
N ARG A 155 20.37 23.70 0.01
CA ARG A 155 20.93 24.37 1.21
C ARG A 155 20.39 23.81 2.52
N LEU A 156 19.19 23.23 2.51
CA LEU A 156 18.54 22.69 3.70
C LEU A 156 18.86 21.22 3.94
N VAL A 157 19.07 20.43 2.88
CA VAL A 157 19.34 18.99 2.96
C VAL A 157 20.60 18.66 2.14
N PRO A 158 21.71 18.31 2.81
CA PRO A 158 22.90 17.78 2.15
C PRO A 158 22.57 16.56 1.30
N MET A 159 23.30 16.39 0.18
CA MET A 159 23.07 15.29 -0.77
C MET A 159 23.10 13.92 -0.08
N SER A 160 24.03 13.72 0.87
CA SER A 160 24.14 12.49 1.64
C SER A 160 22.87 12.14 2.43
N ILE A 161 22.29 13.12 3.11
CA ILE A 161 21.06 12.92 3.90
C ILE A 161 19.87 12.65 2.96
N SER A 162 19.78 13.35 1.82
CA SER A 162 18.75 13.11 0.82
C SER A 162 18.77 11.64 0.34
N VAL A 163 19.94 11.13 -0.05
CA VAL A 163 20.11 9.75 -0.52
C VAL A 163 19.68 8.72 0.54
N TRP A 164 20.04 8.93 1.80
CA TRP A 164 19.62 8.04 2.90
C TRP A 164 18.12 8.07 3.14
N ILE A 165 17.48 9.26 3.09
CA ILE A 165 16.03 9.38 3.21
C ILE A 165 15.34 8.65 2.04
N GLN A 166 15.84 8.84 0.82
CA GLN A 166 15.32 8.16 -0.36
C GLN A 166 15.45 6.63 -0.24
N PHE A 167 16.60 6.12 0.21
CA PHE A 167 16.80 4.70 0.44
C PHE A 167 15.77 4.13 1.44
N VAL A 168 15.57 4.79 2.58
CA VAL A 168 14.65 4.35 3.63
C VAL A 168 13.19 4.38 3.17
N LEU A 169 12.78 5.41 2.42
CA LEU A 169 11.40 5.56 1.96
C LEU A 169 11.08 4.71 0.72
N ALA A 170 12.00 4.63 -0.25
CA ALA A 170 11.77 3.88 -1.48
C ALA A 170 11.84 2.36 -1.29
N THR A 171 12.63 1.88 -0.33
CA THR A 171 12.76 0.43 -0.06
C THR A 171 11.43 -0.25 0.27
N PRO A 172 10.59 0.22 1.22
CA PRO A 172 9.27 -0.38 1.45
C PRO A 172 8.31 -0.19 0.26
N VAL A 173 8.45 0.89 -0.53
CA VAL A 173 7.65 1.04 -1.76
C VAL A 173 7.98 -0.09 -2.75
N VAL A 174 9.25 -0.29 -3.05
CA VAL A 174 9.68 -1.30 -4.04
C VAL A 174 9.47 -2.71 -3.50
N LEU A 175 9.94 -3.02 -2.28
CA LEU A 175 9.94 -4.38 -1.76
C LEU A 175 8.59 -4.85 -1.21
N TRP A 176 7.82 -3.99 -0.53
CA TRP A 176 6.52 -4.38 0.04
C TRP A 176 5.36 -4.04 -0.89
N ALA A 177 5.27 -2.81 -1.39
CA ALA A 177 4.17 -2.43 -2.29
C ALA A 177 4.34 -3.10 -3.66
N GLY A 178 5.57 -3.18 -4.18
CA GLY A 178 5.91 -3.84 -5.44
C GLY A 178 6.07 -5.37 -5.39
N TRP A 179 5.97 -6.01 -4.21
CA TRP A 179 6.12 -7.46 -4.04
C TRP A 179 5.32 -8.31 -5.06
N PRO A 180 4.03 -8.01 -5.35
CA PRO A 180 3.24 -8.82 -6.28
C PRO A 180 3.81 -8.79 -7.71
N PHE A 181 4.50 -7.71 -8.08
CA PHE A 181 5.12 -7.58 -9.40
C PHE A 181 6.36 -8.47 -9.51
N PHE A 182 7.14 -8.59 -8.44
CA PHE A 182 8.28 -9.50 -8.41
C PHE A 182 7.84 -10.96 -8.44
N GLU A 183 6.79 -11.33 -7.70
CA GLU A 183 6.21 -12.68 -7.75
C GLU A 183 5.73 -13.02 -9.17
N ARG A 184 4.95 -12.13 -9.80
CA ARG A 184 4.44 -12.33 -11.18
C ARG A 184 5.57 -12.33 -12.21
N GLY A 185 6.57 -11.46 -12.06
CA GLY A 185 7.75 -11.41 -12.92
C GLY A 185 8.60 -12.68 -12.80
N TRP A 186 8.77 -13.21 -11.60
CA TRP A 186 9.47 -14.47 -11.37
C TRP A 186 8.73 -15.66 -11.95
N ALA A 187 7.40 -15.70 -11.78
CA ALA A 187 6.55 -16.72 -12.39
C ALA A 187 6.67 -16.68 -13.93
N SER A 188 6.61 -15.50 -14.54
CA SER A 188 6.78 -15.30 -15.99
C SER A 188 8.16 -15.77 -16.49
N LEU A 189 9.23 -15.51 -15.73
CA LEU A 189 10.56 -15.96 -16.09
C LEU A 189 10.66 -17.49 -16.02
N LYS A 190 10.07 -18.11 -15.00
CA LYS A 190 10.03 -19.57 -14.84
C LYS A 190 9.22 -20.25 -15.95
N THR A 191 8.09 -19.67 -16.35
CA THR A 191 7.25 -20.21 -17.43
C THR A 191 7.73 -19.83 -18.83
N ARG A 192 8.78 -19.00 -18.93
CA ARG A 192 9.35 -18.45 -20.18
C ARG A 192 8.38 -17.63 -21.04
N ASN A 193 7.23 -17.26 -20.49
CA ASN A 193 6.23 -16.42 -21.14
C ASN A 193 6.41 -14.98 -20.66
N LEU A 194 7.37 -14.25 -21.26
CA LEU A 194 7.72 -12.89 -20.88
C LEU A 194 6.52 -11.94 -21.04
N ASN A 195 6.23 -11.16 -20.00
CA ASN A 195 5.10 -10.25 -19.96
C ASN A 195 5.47 -8.88 -19.34
N MET A 196 4.47 -8.00 -19.20
CA MET A 196 4.64 -6.67 -18.62
C MET A 196 5.29 -6.70 -17.23
N PHE A 197 4.93 -7.67 -16.39
CA PHE A 197 5.46 -7.78 -15.02
C PHE A 197 6.95 -8.12 -15.01
N THR A 198 7.45 -8.86 -16.01
CA THR A 198 8.89 -9.15 -16.13
C THR A 198 9.69 -7.89 -16.41
N LEU A 199 9.19 -7.03 -17.31
CA LEU A 199 9.84 -5.76 -17.61
C LEU A 199 9.82 -4.83 -16.38
N ILE A 200 8.67 -4.74 -15.69
CA ILE A 200 8.52 -3.91 -14.49
C ILE A 200 9.45 -4.40 -13.38
N ALA A 201 9.39 -5.69 -13.04
CA ALA A 201 10.22 -6.28 -11.98
C ALA A 201 11.72 -6.12 -12.27
N MET A 202 12.13 -6.31 -13.53
CA MET A 202 13.52 -6.07 -13.93
C MET A 202 13.89 -4.59 -13.80
N GLY A 203 13.06 -3.68 -14.32
CA GLY A 203 13.34 -2.24 -14.29
C GLY A 203 13.43 -1.67 -12.87
N THR A 204 12.40 -1.89 -12.06
CA THR A 204 12.37 -1.39 -10.66
C THR A 204 13.38 -2.12 -9.77
N GLY A 205 13.58 -3.43 -10.00
CA GLY A 205 14.58 -4.23 -9.29
C GLY A 205 16.01 -3.78 -9.57
N VAL A 206 16.38 -3.60 -10.84
CA VAL A 206 17.73 -3.14 -11.21
C VAL A 206 17.98 -1.71 -10.71
N ALA A 207 17.01 -0.81 -10.90
CA ALA A 207 17.12 0.58 -10.41
C ALA A 207 17.32 0.62 -8.88
N TRP A 208 16.55 -0.18 -8.14
CA TRP A 208 16.67 -0.26 -6.69
C TRP A 208 18.01 -0.88 -6.27
N ILE A 209 18.41 -2.04 -6.82
CA ILE A 209 19.69 -2.71 -6.50
C ILE A 209 20.87 -1.77 -6.79
N TYR A 210 20.89 -1.15 -7.96
CA TYR A 210 21.92 -0.17 -8.31
C TYR A 210 22.00 0.93 -7.25
N SER A 211 20.85 1.50 -6.87
CA SER A 211 20.78 2.61 -5.91
C SER A 211 21.22 2.19 -4.50
N VAL A 212 20.93 0.95 -4.10
CA VAL A 212 21.42 0.37 -2.84
C VAL A 212 22.94 0.24 -2.86
N VAL A 213 23.53 -0.27 -3.95
CA VAL A 213 24.99 -0.38 -4.08
C VAL A 213 25.64 1.00 -4.11
N ALA A 214 25.05 1.96 -4.82
CA ALA A 214 25.49 3.36 -4.86
C ALA A 214 25.45 4.03 -3.47
N THR A 215 24.48 3.69 -2.64
CA THR A 215 24.31 4.26 -1.29
C THR A 215 25.25 3.62 -0.27
N LEU A 216 25.35 2.28 -0.27
CA LEU A 216 26.08 1.54 0.76
C LEU A 216 27.57 1.33 0.44
N ALA A 217 27.92 1.31 -0.85
CA ALA A 217 29.28 1.05 -1.31
C ALA A 217 29.69 1.96 -2.49
N PRO A 218 29.67 3.29 -2.33
CA PRO A 218 30.06 4.24 -3.39
C PRO A 218 31.51 4.03 -3.87
N GLN A 219 32.37 3.43 -3.04
CA GLN A 219 33.75 3.09 -3.37
C GLN A 219 33.91 2.05 -4.50
N VAL A 220 32.87 1.29 -4.82
CA VAL A 220 32.89 0.32 -5.93
C VAL A 220 32.84 1.05 -7.29
N PHE A 221 32.26 2.24 -7.32
CA PHE A 221 32.13 3.03 -8.54
C PHE A 221 33.42 3.79 -8.85
N PRO A 222 33.82 3.93 -10.13
CA PRO A 222 34.99 4.75 -10.49
C PRO A 222 34.85 6.20 -10.01
N PRO A 223 35.96 6.92 -9.74
CA PRO A 223 35.91 8.31 -9.26
C PRO A 223 35.12 9.26 -10.17
N ALA A 224 35.07 8.99 -11.48
CA ALA A 224 34.30 9.77 -12.44
C ALA A 224 32.77 9.75 -12.22
N PHE A 225 32.25 8.75 -11.49
CA PHE A 225 30.82 8.63 -11.17
C PHE A 225 30.48 9.15 -9.77
N ARG A 226 31.48 9.61 -9.00
CA ARG A 226 31.29 10.15 -7.65
C ARG A 226 31.25 11.67 -7.74
N GLY A 227 30.24 12.28 -7.14
CA GLY A 227 30.16 13.73 -6.98
C GLY A 227 31.24 14.26 -6.03
N GLU A 228 31.29 15.58 -5.86
CA GLU A 228 32.23 16.25 -4.95
C GLU A 228 32.12 15.73 -3.50
N ASP A 229 30.92 15.29 -3.11
CA ASP A 229 30.61 14.72 -1.79
C ASP A 229 30.99 13.23 -1.66
N GLY A 230 31.57 12.62 -2.69
CA GLY A 230 31.90 11.19 -2.75
C GLY A 230 30.71 10.25 -2.99
N MET A 231 29.50 10.82 -3.12
CA MET A 231 28.25 10.08 -3.36
C MET A 231 28.05 9.81 -4.86
N VAL A 232 27.30 8.75 -5.17
CA VAL A 232 26.94 8.37 -6.54
C VAL A 232 25.46 8.68 -6.76
N ALA A 233 25.09 9.09 -7.97
CA ALA A 233 23.68 9.34 -8.33
C ALA A 233 22.83 8.07 -8.11
N VAL A 234 21.60 8.24 -7.62
CA VAL A 234 20.69 7.14 -7.29
C VAL A 234 19.41 7.24 -8.11
N TYR A 235 18.69 6.12 -8.20
CA TYR A 235 17.44 5.98 -8.98
C TYR A 235 16.29 5.45 -8.10
N PHE A 236 16.30 5.78 -6.81
CA PHE A 236 15.22 5.41 -5.89
C PHE A 236 13.89 6.05 -6.28
N GLU A 237 13.91 7.28 -6.76
CA GLU A 237 12.74 7.99 -7.30
C GLU A 237 12.10 7.20 -8.45
N ALA A 238 12.88 6.86 -9.48
CA ALA A 238 12.37 6.10 -10.62
C ALA A 238 11.76 4.75 -10.18
N ALA A 239 12.44 4.00 -9.32
CA ALA A 239 11.93 2.71 -8.84
C ALA A 239 10.63 2.85 -8.02
N ALA A 240 10.53 3.87 -7.17
CA ALA A 240 9.34 4.12 -6.35
C ALA A 240 8.16 4.62 -7.18
N VAL A 241 8.39 5.60 -8.07
CA VAL A 241 7.36 6.19 -8.93
C VAL A 241 6.79 5.15 -9.90
N ILE A 242 7.65 4.35 -10.55
CA ILE A 242 7.18 3.28 -11.45
C ILE A 242 6.30 2.29 -10.68
N THR A 243 6.74 1.84 -9.50
CA THR A 243 5.94 0.94 -8.65
C THR A 243 4.55 1.51 -8.34
N VAL A 244 4.47 2.77 -7.93
CA VAL A 244 3.21 3.44 -7.58
C VAL A 244 2.30 3.62 -8.80
N LEU A 245 2.84 4.02 -9.95
CA LEU A 245 2.06 4.19 -11.18
C LEU A 245 1.52 2.85 -11.71
N VAL A 246 2.29 1.77 -11.59
CA VAL A 246 1.82 0.42 -11.95
C VAL A 246 0.70 -0.03 -10.99
N LEU A 247 0.86 0.20 -9.68
CA LEU A 247 -0.20 -0.07 -8.69
C LEU A 247 -1.48 0.71 -9.01
N LEU A 248 -1.36 1.99 -9.39
CA LEU A 248 -2.49 2.78 -9.84
C LEU A 248 -3.18 2.15 -11.07
N GLY A 249 -2.39 1.74 -12.07
CA GLY A 249 -2.93 1.05 -13.25
C GLY A 249 -3.73 -0.19 -12.88
N GLN A 250 -3.21 -1.03 -11.98
CA GLN A 250 -3.92 -2.23 -11.50
C GLN A 250 -5.20 -1.88 -10.73
N VAL A 251 -5.18 -0.85 -9.88
CA VAL A 251 -6.38 -0.38 -9.17
C VAL A 251 -7.45 0.11 -10.16
N LEU A 252 -7.07 0.87 -11.18
CA LEU A 252 -8.00 1.35 -12.21
C LEU A 252 -8.57 0.19 -13.04
N GLU A 253 -7.74 -0.78 -13.41
CA GLU A 253 -8.15 -1.96 -14.16
C GLU A 253 -9.15 -2.82 -13.37
N LEU A 254 -8.83 -3.18 -12.13
CA LEU A 254 -9.70 -3.98 -11.27
C LEU A 254 -11.02 -3.27 -10.99
N ARG A 255 -10.98 -1.95 -10.72
CA ARG A 255 -12.19 -1.14 -10.49
C ARG A 255 -13.08 -1.08 -11.73
N ALA A 256 -12.50 -1.06 -12.93
CA ALA A 256 -13.27 -1.08 -14.17
C ALA A 256 -13.99 -2.43 -14.34
N ARG A 257 -13.30 -3.55 -14.07
CA ARG A 257 -13.86 -4.90 -14.16
C ARG A 257 -15.04 -5.12 -13.21
N GLU A 258 -14.88 -4.75 -11.93
CA GLU A 258 -15.94 -4.89 -10.92
C GLU A 258 -17.23 -4.15 -11.29
N ARG A 259 -17.11 -2.96 -11.92
CA ARG A 259 -18.28 -2.18 -12.34
C ARG A 259 -19.04 -2.80 -13.51
N THR A 260 -18.36 -3.57 -14.36
CA THR A 260 -18.98 -4.25 -15.51
C THR A 260 -19.49 -5.64 -15.19
N SER A 261 -18.94 -6.31 -14.16
CA SER A 261 -19.40 -7.64 -13.72
C SER A 261 -20.55 -7.59 -12.71
N GLY A 262 -20.75 -6.44 -12.05
CA GLY A 262 -21.89 -6.19 -11.16
C GLY A 262 -23.13 -5.58 -11.85
N ALA A 263 -23.13 -5.45 -13.18
CA ALA A 263 -24.25 -4.98 -14.00
C ALA A 263 -24.80 -6.12 -14.86
#